data_AF-A0A0F9R8N0-F1
#
_entry.id   AF-A0A0F9R8N0-F1
#
_cell.length_a   1.000
_cell.length_b   1.000
_cell.length_c   1.000
_cell.angle_alpha   90.00
_cell.angle_beta   90.00
_cell.angle_gamma   90.00
#
_symmetry.space_group_name_H-M   'P 1'
#
loop_
_entity.id
_entity.type
_entity.pdbx_description
1 polymer ?
#
loop_
_entity_poly.entity_id
_entity_poly.type
_entity_poly.pdbx_seq_one_letter_code
_entity_poly.pdbx_strand_id
1 'polypeptide(L)'
;MSPIISISINESLKKFINKLVSKNQYENKSKLIRDALIRLMSTVDISSIELSSELAPFPKNIVGSMVMVAPNKHELQKKINRIESKYKDQIVSRNLNFVNQNLIVFLVFEGKLRDFQKFVVEINSIKEIKNFRYLIIN
;
A
#
# COMPACT_ATOMS: atom_id res chain seq x y z
N MET A 1 -13.77 -22.06 4.97
CA MET A 1 -12.47 -21.69 5.57
C MET A 1 -12.13 -20.27 5.12
N SER A 2 -11.95 -19.32 6.03
CA SER A 2 -11.63 -17.93 5.65
C SER A 2 -10.12 -17.77 5.41
N PRO A 3 -9.69 -16.97 4.41
CA PRO A 3 -8.27 -16.74 4.15
C PRO A 3 -7.60 -16.03 5.33
N ILE A 4 -6.37 -16.44 5.64
CA ILE A 4 -5.54 -15.80 6.67
C ILE A 4 -4.51 -14.92 5.97
N ILE A 5 -4.48 -13.64 6.33
CA ILE A 5 -3.56 -12.64 5.78
C ILE A 5 -2.66 -12.16 6.93
N SER A 6 -1.35 -12.22 6.71
CA SER A 6 -0.36 -11.66 7.64
C SER A 6 0.10 -10.28 7.15
N ILE A 7 0.07 -9.29 8.04
CA ILE A 7 0.52 -7.93 7.75
C ILE A 7 1.62 -7.51 8.72
N SER A 8 2.58 -6.73 8.25
CA SER A 8 3.57 -6.08 9.10
C SER A 8 3.09 -4.70 9.47
N ILE A 9 3.10 -4.37 10.75
CA ILE A 9 2.69 -3.06 11.28
C ILE A 9 3.76 -2.55 12.24
N ASN A 10 3.86 -1.23 12.38
CA ASN A 10 4.78 -0.64 13.35
C ASN A 10 4.33 -0.90 14.80
N GLU A 11 5.27 -0.77 15.74
CA GLU A 11 4.99 -1.06 17.16
C GLU A 11 3.98 -0.09 17.79
N SER A 12 3.90 1.16 17.31
CA SER A 12 2.90 2.13 17.78
C SER A 12 1.47 1.66 17.48
N LEU A 13 1.21 1.27 16.23
CA LEU A 13 -0.08 0.76 15.79
C LEU A 13 -0.42 -0.58 16.45
N LYS A 14 0.59 -1.45 16.64
CA LYS A 14 0.42 -2.70 17.38
C LYS A 14 -0.01 -2.46 18.82
N LYS A 15 0.63 -1.51 19.52
CA LYS A 15 0.23 -1.10 20.88
C LYS A 15 -1.20 -0.56 20.90
N PHE A 16 -1.57 0.26 19.92
CA PHE A 16 -2.93 0.79 19.79
C PHE A 16 -3.97 -0.33 19.61
N ILE A 17 -3.75 -1.25 18.67
CA ILE A 17 -4.66 -2.40 18.43
C ILE A 17 -4.77 -3.27 19.70
N ASN A 18 -3.65 -3.54 20.36
CA ASN A 18 -3.64 -4.32 21.60
C ASN A 18 -4.46 -3.63 22.70
N LYS A 19 -4.40 -2.29 22.81
CA LYS A 19 -5.17 -1.51 23.80
C LYS A 19 -6.67 -1.58 23.56
N LEU A 20 -7.12 -1.63 22.31
CA LEU A 20 -8.54 -1.75 21.97
C LEU A 20 -9.09 -3.14 22.31
N VAL A 21 -8.32 -4.19 22.04
CA VAL A 21 -8.67 -5.56 22.42
C VAL A 21 -8.64 -5.73 23.95
N SER A 22 -7.64 -5.19 24.64
CA SER A 22 -7.51 -5.32 26.09
C SER A 22 -8.60 -4.60 26.90
N LYS A 23 -9.27 -3.61 26.30
CA LYS A 23 -10.40 -2.90 26.92
C LYS A 23 -11.74 -3.63 26.75
N ASN A 24 -11.74 -4.90 26.34
CA ASN A 24 -12.93 -5.72 26.04
C ASN A 24 -13.88 -5.10 25.00
N GLN A 25 -13.42 -4.16 24.19
CA GLN A 25 -14.24 -3.60 23.11
C GLN A 25 -14.34 -4.57 21.92
N TYR A 26 -13.40 -5.53 21.82
CA TYR A 26 -13.36 -6.53 20.76
C TYR A 26 -12.81 -7.85 21.29
N GLU A 27 -13.42 -8.97 20.88
CA GLU A 27 -13.02 -10.34 21.27
C GLU A 27 -11.60 -10.70 20.82
N ASN A 28 -11.19 -10.24 19.64
CA ASN A 28 -9.85 -10.51 19.12
C ASN A 28 -9.45 -9.47 18.06
N LYS A 29 -8.16 -9.46 17.71
CA LYS A 29 -7.58 -8.55 16.71
C LYS A 29 -8.21 -8.75 15.33
N SER A 30 -8.49 -9.98 14.94
CA SER A 30 -9.06 -10.28 13.61
C SER A 30 -10.47 -9.73 13.45
N LYS A 31 -11.29 -9.77 14.51
CA LYS A 31 -12.64 -9.18 14.55
C LYS A 31 -12.56 -7.66 14.41
N LEU A 32 -11.70 -7.01 15.19
CA LEU A 32 -11.45 -5.58 15.11
C LEU A 32 -11.05 -5.14 13.70
N ILE A 33 -10.07 -5.82 13.10
CA ILE A 33 -9.60 -5.49 11.75
C ILE A 33 -10.68 -5.75 10.70
N ARG A 34 -11.44 -6.85 10.83
CA ARG A 34 -12.56 -7.15 9.92
C ARG A 34 -13.64 -6.07 9.98
N ASP A 35 -14.07 -5.68 11.17
CA ASP A 35 -15.12 -4.67 11.35
C ASP A 35 -14.66 -3.30 10.84
N ALA A 36 -13.38 -2.95 11.09
CA ALA A 36 -12.79 -1.73 10.54
C ALA A 36 -12.75 -1.75 9.01
N LEU A 37 -12.37 -2.88 8.38
CA LEU A 37 -12.35 -3.02 6.93
C LEU A 37 -13.77 -2.96 6.35
N ILE A 38 -14.75 -3.64 6.96
CA ILE A 38 -16.16 -3.58 6.54
C ILE A 38 -16.67 -2.14 6.62
N ARG A 39 -16.40 -1.44 7.72
CA ARG A 39 -16.79 -0.04 7.89
C ARG A 39 -16.16 0.84 6.82
N LEU A 40 -14.85 0.68 6.57
CA LEU A 40 -14.14 1.40 5.52
C LEU A 40 -14.74 1.12 4.13
N MET A 41 -14.99 -0.14 3.79
CA MET A 41 -15.59 -0.52 2.50
C MET A 41 -17.02 0.00 2.37
N SER A 42 -17.82 -0.03 3.45
CA SER A 42 -19.17 0.53 3.47
C SER A 42 -19.19 2.05 3.33
N THR A 43 -18.13 2.74 3.75
CA THR A 43 -17.94 4.17 3.50
C THR A 43 -17.34 4.48 2.12
N VAL A 44 -16.84 3.49 1.39
CA VAL A 44 -16.23 3.67 0.05
C VAL A 44 -17.29 3.74 -1.06
N ASP A 45 -18.56 3.41 -0.77
CA ASP A 45 -19.70 3.79 -1.63
C ASP A 45 -20.04 5.30 -1.58
N ILE A 46 -19.26 6.11 -0.86
CA ILE A 46 -19.44 7.56 -0.80
C ILE A 46 -18.32 8.22 -1.62
N SER A 47 -18.61 8.42 -2.90
CA SER A 47 -17.93 9.31 -3.84
C SER A 47 -17.92 10.80 -3.41
N SER A 48 -18.13 11.12 -2.13
CA SER A 48 -18.36 12.49 -1.64
C SER A 48 -18.08 12.65 -0.14
N ILE A 49 -16.85 12.43 0.33
CA ILE A 49 -16.44 12.96 1.64
C ILE A 49 -15.24 13.89 1.44
N GLU A 50 -15.58 15.14 1.14
CA GLU A 50 -14.89 16.29 1.70
C GLU A 50 -14.81 16.09 3.23
N LEU A 51 -13.66 15.64 3.71
CA LEU A 51 -13.37 15.59 5.14
C LEU A 51 -13.15 17.04 5.62
N SER A 52 -14.22 17.62 6.14
CA SER A 52 -14.28 18.53 7.29
C SER A 52 -12.92 19.07 7.79
N SER A 53 -12.68 20.35 7.49
CA SER A 53 -12.22 21.40 8.41
C SER A 53 -11.77 20.94 9.82
N GLU A 54 -10.50 21.22 10.17
CA GLU A 54 -9.85 21.13 11.51
C GLU A 54 -8.90 19.97 11.85
N LEU A 55 -8.50 19.14 10.89
CA LEU A 55 -7.24 18.39 11.02
C LEU A 55 -6.24 19.01 10.05
N ALA A 56 -5.13 19.53 10.60
CA ALA A 56 -4.04 20.16 9.86
C ALA A 56 -3.85 19.52 8.48
N PRO A 57 -3.74 20.32 7.39
CA PRO A 57 -3.59 19.75 6.06
C PRO A 57 -2.37 18.86 6.13
N PHE A 58 -2.43 17.57 5.83
CA PHE A 58 -1.21 16.76 5.75
C PHE A 58 -0.50 17.19 4.46
N PRO A 59 0.51 18.10 4.46
CA PRO A 59 1.18 18.52 3.24
C PRO A 59 2.60 17.95 3.26
N LYS A 60 2.78 16.81 3.93
CA LYS A 60 4.08 16.17 4.03
C LYS A 60 4.13 15.18 2.89
N ASN A 61 4.97 15.50 1.91
CA ASN A 61 5.41 14.48 0.96
C ASN A 61 5.92 13.30 1.78
N ILE A 62 5.43 12.12 1.46
CA ILE A 62 5.93 10.88 2.05
C ILE A 62 7.04 10.34 1.18
N VAL A 63 7.99 9.64 1.78
CA VAL A 63 8.96 8.83 1.05
C VAL A 63 8.55 7.38 1.19
N GLY A 64 8.31 6.71 0.07
CA GLY A 64 7.95 5.30 0.02
C GLY A 64 9.03 4.49 -0.67
N SER A 65 9.47 3.40 -0.04
CA SER A 65 10.30 2.38 -0.70
C SER A 65 9.44 1.21 -1.11
N MET A 66 9.64 0.71 -2.32
CA MET A 66 8.86 -0.36 -2.92
C MET A 66 9.78 -1.43 -3.50
N VAL A 67 9.39 -2.69 -3.34
CA VAL A 67 10.01 -3.84 -3.99
C VAL A 67 8.93 -4.69 -4.64
N MET A 68 9.09 -4.97 -5.93
CA MET A 68 8.25 -5.92 -6.66
C MET A 68 9.09 -7.00 -7.30
N VAL A 69 8.54 -8.21 -7.31
CA VAL A 69 9.11 -9.38 -7.99
C VAL A 69 8.09 -9.87 -9.02
N ALA A 70 8.52 -9.96 -10.27
CA ALA A 70 7.70 -10.30 -11.41
C ALA A 70 8.45 -11.26 -12.35
N PRO A 71 7.76 -12.07 -13.18
CA PRO A 71 8.40 -12.76 -14.30
C PRO A 71 9.12 -11.79 -15.24
N ASN A 72 10.30 -12.17 -15.72
CA ASN A 72 11.00 -11.39 -16.75
C ASN A 72 10.34 -11.58 -18.13
N LYS A 73 9.21 -10.91 -18.35
CA LYS A 73 8.45 -10.92 -19.61
C LYS A 73 8.31 -9.50 -20.15
N HIS A 74 8.55 -9.32 -21.44
CA HIS A 74 8.50 -8.00 -22.07
C HIS A 74 7.15 -7.29 -21.91
N GLU A 75 6.04 -7.99 -22.09
CA GLU A 75 4.69 -7.42 -21.94
C GLU A 75 4.40 -6.94 -20.51
N LEU A 76 4.94 -7.63 -19.51
CA LEU A 76 4.81 -7.22 -18.11
C LEU A 76 5.65 -5.97 -17.83
N GLN A 77 6.87 -5.91 -18.35
CA GLN A 77 7.71 -4.70 -18.26
C GLN A 77 7.01 -3.48 -18.88
N LYS A 78 6.36 -3.64 -20.04
CA LYS A 78 5.57 -2.56 -20.65
C LYS A 78 4.44 -2.08 -19.75
N LYS A 79 3.69 -2.99 -19.12
CA LYS A 79 2.61 -2.64 -18.18
C LYS A 79 3.14 -1.85 -16.99
N ILE A 80 4.23 -2.32 -16.38
CA ILE A 80 4.88 -1.65 -15.25
C ILE A 80 5.36 -0.26 -15.66
N ASN A 81 6.12 -0.16 -16.75
CA ASN A 81 6.62 1.11 -17.27
C ASN A 81 5.48 2.09 -17.59
N ARG A 82 4.33 1.60 -18.11
CA ARG A 82 3.16 2.46 -18.39
C ARG A 82 2.57 3.06 -17.12
N ILE A 83 2.52 2.31 -16.02
CA ILE A 83 2.08 2.83 -14.73
C ILE A 83 3.11 3.82 -14.22
N GLU A 84 4.40 3.44 -14.18
CA GLU A 84 5.49 4.30 -13.73
C GLU A 84 5.53 5.65 -14.46
N SER A 85 5.33 5.67 -15.78
CA SER A 85 5.29 6.90 -16.58
C SER A 85 4.22 7.90 -16.14
N LYS A 86 3.10 7.45 -15.56
CA LYS A 86 2.06 8.35 -15.02
C LYS A 86 2.52 9.07 -13.76
N TYR A 87 3.47 8.47 -13.03
CA TYR A 87 3.97 8.96 -11.75
C TYR A 87 5.45 9.33 -11.81
N LYS A 88 5.96 9.63 -13.01
CA LYS A 88 7.40 9.84 -13.26
C LYS A 88 8.01 10.92 -12.35
N ASP A 89 7.24 11.96 -12.03
CA ASP A 89 7.70 13.10 -11.26
C ASP A 89 7.80 12.78 -9.76
N GLN A 90 7.13 11.71 -9.32
CA GLN A 90 7.18 11.22 -7.95
C GLN A 90 8.17 10.06 -7.78
N ILE A 91 8.63 9.42 -8.86
CA ILE A 91 9.59 8.32 -8.80
C ILE A 91 11.00 8.90 -8.72
N VAL A 92 11.58 8.88 -7.51
CA VAL A 92 12.92 9.40 -7.23
C VAL A 92 14.01 8.48 -7.77
N SER A 93 13.83 7.17 -7.57
CA SER A 93 14.78 6.19 -8.07
C SER A 93 14.12 4.88 -8.44
N ARG A 94 14.73 4.20 -9.38
CA ARG A 94 14.30 2.88 -9.85
C ARG A 94 15.51 2.03 -10.16
N ASN A 95 15.60 0.87 -9.53
CA ASN A 95 16.65 -0.11 -9.75
C ASN A 95 16.03 -1.41 -10.23
N LEU A 96 16.61 -1.98 -11.28
CA LEU A 96 16.19 -3.23 -11.86
C LEU A 96 17.27 -4.28 -11.64
N ASN A 97 16.86 -5.44 -11.15
CA ASN A 97 17.72 -6.61 -11.06
C ASN A 97 17.06 -7.75 -11.81
N PHE A 98 17.81 -8.38 -12.70
CA PHE A 98 17.37 -9.55 -13.44
C PHE A 98 18.05 -10.76 -12.81
N VAL A 99 17.26 -11.58 -12.12
CA VAL A 99 17.76 -12.77 -11.42
C VAL A 99 16.98 -13.98 -11.92
N ASN A 100 17.68 -14.88 -12.60
CA ASN A 100 17.09 -16.02 -13.30
C ASN A 100 15.98 -15.56 -14.27
N GLN A 101 14.78 -16.13 -14.13
CA GLN A 101 13.59 -15.75 -14.91
C GLN A 101 12.74 -14.67 -14.24
N ASN A 102 13.27 -13.97 -13.23
CA ASN A 102 12.55 -12.94 -12.50
C ASN A 102 13.16 -11.56 -12.74
N LEU A 103 12.28 -10.58 -12.85
CA LEU A 103 12.57 -9.18 -12.70
C LEU A 103 12.28 -8.78 -11.25
N ILE A 104 13.25 -8.16 -10.61
CA ILE A 104 13.10 -7.53 -9.29
C ILE A 104 13.25 -6.03 -9.51
N VAL A 105 12.22 -5.27 -9.15
CA VAL A 105 12.24 -3.81 -9.24
C VAL A 105 12.22 -3.24 -7.83
N PHE A 106 13.20 -2.39 -7.54
CA PHE A 106 13.20 -1.53 -6.37
C PHE A 106 12.88 -0.11 -6.82
N LEU A 107 11.97 0.55 -6.12
CA LEU A 107 11.53 1.89 -6.48
C LEU A 107 11.42 2.76 -5.22
N VAL A 108 11.87 4.00 -5.32
CA VAL A 108 11.65 5.03 -4.30
C VAL A 108 10.69 6.07 -4.88
N PHE A 109 9.63 6.34 -4.14
CA PHE A 109 8.59 7.30 -4.49
C PHE A 109 8.55 8.42 -3.46
N GLU A 110 8.49 9.66 -3.91
CA GLU A 110 8.30 10.83 -3.07
C GLU A 110 7.10 11.64 -3.57
N GLY A 111 6.13 11.88 -2.70
CA GLY A 111 4.97 12.68 -3.07
C GLY A 111 3.81 12.58 -2.10
N LYS A 112 2.63 13.00 -2.56
CA LYS A 112 1.42 12.97 -1.73
C LYS A 112 1.01 11.53 -1.42
N LEU A 113 0.57 11.29 -0.19
CA LEU A 113 0.10 9.98 0.27
C LEU A 113 -0.99 9.39 -0.66
N ARG A 114 -1.91 10.23 -1.16
CA ARG A 114 -2.99 9.80 -2.05
C ARG A 114 -2.46 9.25 -3.38
N ASP A 115 -1.42 9.88 -3.94
CA ASP A 115 -0.86 9.46 -5.23
C ASP A 115 -0.01 8.19 -5.06
N PHE A 116 0.73 8.08 -3.94
CA PHE A 116 1.41 6.84 -3.56
C PHE A 116 0.42 5.67 -3.42
N GLN A 117 -0.72 5.87 -2.75
CA GLN A 117 -1.74 4.82 -2.60
C GLN A 117 -2.31 4.39 -3.95
N LYS A 118 -2.60 5.33 -4.86
CA LYS A 118 -3.05 5.01 -6.22
C LYS A 118 -2.00 4.20 -6.98
N PHE A 119 -0.73 4.62 -6.91
CA PHE A 119 0.38 3.88 -7.52
C PHE A 119 0.46 2.43 -7.01
N VAL A 120 0.41 2.24 -5.69
CA VAL A 120 0.42 0.92 -5.05
C VAL A 120 -0.74 0.06 -5.54
N VAL A 121 -1.96 0.60 -5.61
CA VAL A 121 -3.13 -0.13 -6.10
C VAL A 121 -2.98 -0.51 -7.57
N GLU A 122 -2.51 0.40 -8.42
CA GLU A 122 -2.30 0.13 -9.84
C GLU A 122 -1.26 -0.97 -10.05
N ILE A 123 -0.11 -0.92 -9.36
CA ILE A 123 0.92 -1.96 -9.45
C ILE A 123 0.37 -3.30 -8.94
N ASN A 124 -0.26 -3.30 -7.75
CA ASN A 124 -0.78 -4.53 -7.15
C ASN A 124 -1.94 -5.16 -7.95
N SER A 125 -2.58 -4.40 -8.84
CA SER A 125 -3.61 -4.92 -9.77
C SER A 125 -3.04 -5.81 -10.88
N ILE A 126 -1.72 -5.76 -11.12
CA ILE A 126 -1.07 -6.60 -12.12
C ILE A 126 -0.95 -8.04 -11.59
N LYS A 127 -1.81 -8.92 -12.09
CA LYS A 127 -1.93 -10.33 -11.65
C LYS A 127 -0.63 -11.12 -11.75
N GLU A 128 0.24 -10.75 -12.69
CA GLU A 128 1.50 -11.45 -12.94
C GLU A 128 2.61 -11.10 -11.93
N ILE A 129 2.42 -10.08 -11.09
CA ILE A 129 3.38 -9.74 -10.02
C ILE A 129 3.31 -10.82 -8.93
N LYS A 130 4.45 -11.46 -8.65
CA LYS A 130 4.57 -12.55 -7.67
C LYS A 130 4.62 -12.02 -6.24
N ASN A 131 5.29 -10.88 -6.05
CA ASN A 131 5.42 -10.25 -4.75
C ASN A 131 5.47 -8.75 -4.92
N PHE A 132 4.76 -8.01 -4.07
CA PHE A 132 4.86 -6.56 -4.00
C PHE A 132 4.81 -6.15 -2.54
N ARG A 133 5.80 -5.39 -2.11
CA ARG A 133 5.89 -4.84 -0.76
C ARG A 133 6.29 -3.39 -0.84
N TYR A 134 5.81 -2.63 0.12
CA TYR A 134 6.16 -1.23 0.25
C TYR A 134 6.31 -0.84 1.72
N LEU A 135 7.09 0.20 1.96
CA LEU A 135 7.35 0.79 3.26
C LEU A 135 7.21 2.30 3.10
N ILE A 136 6.50 2.94 4.02
CA ILE A 136 6.44 4.39 4.11
C ILE A 136 7.44 4.82 5.19
N ILE A 137 8.37 5.68 4.79
CA ILE A 137 9.41 6.28 5.62
C ILE A 137 8.98 7.73 5.86
N ASN A 138 8.90 8.14 7.13
CA ASN A 138 8.34 9.44 7.55
C ASN A 138 9.31 10.21 8.43
#